data_AF-A0A9X7DMM0-F1
#
_entry.id   AF-A0A9X7DMM0-F1
#
_cell.length_a   1.000
_cell.length_b   1.000
_cell.length_c   1.000
_cell.angle_alpha   90.00
_cell.angle_beta   90.00
_cell.angle_gamma   90.00
#
_symmetry.space_group_name_H-M   'P 1'
#
loop_
_entity.id
_entity.type
_entity.pdbx_description
1 polymer ?
#
loop_
_entity_poly.entity_id
_entity_poly.type
_entity_poly.pdbx_seq_one_letter_code
_entity_poly.pdbx_strand_id
1 'polypeptide(L)'
;MHEIFFGLLGFIFRLISWFVIEIIAQFFFDYLPKKFFGYSFYEKDVELIEKRITILKKEEWFKPYEMYLLEISQRKSIQRLILKANMHEIISIVEKRNEFLTELDRRLFDLNPNGSRNRKTSLD
;
A
#
# COMPACT_ATOMS: atom_id res chain seq x y z
N MET A 1 34.09 -33.22 32.83
CA MET A 1 34.54 -33.24 31.41
C MET A 1 33.34 -33.16 30.45
N HIS A 2 32.35 -34.06 30.54
CA HIS A 2 31.16 -34.02 29.65
C HIS A 2 30.26 -32.79 29.82
N GLU A 3 29.94 -32.34 31.04
CA GLU A 3 29.08 -31.16 31.24
C GLU A 3 29.68 -29.87 30.68
N ILE A 4 30.98 -29.66 30.87
CA ILE A 4 31.72 -28.52 30.31
C ILE A 4 31.67 -28.57 28.77
N PHE A 5 31.83 -29.76 28.20
CA PHE A 5 31.76 -29.98 26.76
C PHE A 5 30.35 -29.68 26.19
N PHE A 6 29.29 -30.15 26.85
CA PHE A 6 27.90 -29.86 26.44
C PHE A 6 27.52 -28.39 26.62
N GLY A 7 28.02 -27.72 27.67
CA GLY A 7 27.84 -26.29 27.87
C GLY A 7 28.48 -25.44 26.78
N LEU A 8 29.72 -25.80 26.39
CA LEU A 8 30.43 -25.13 25.29
C LEU A 8 29.72 -25.37 23.94
N LEU A 9 29.25 -26.60 23.70
CA LEU A 9 28.52 -26.96 22.49
C LEU A 9 27.20 -26.18 22.35
N GLY A 10 26.45 -26.04 23.45
CA GLY A 10 25.20 -25.27 23.49
C GLY A 10 25.44 -23.77 23.28
N PHE A 11 26.54 -23.23 23.80
CA PHE A 11 26.92 -21.83 23.58
C PHE A 11 27.24 -21.56 22.10
N ILE A 12 28.00 -22.44 21.46
CA ILE A 12 28.31 -22.35 20.03
C ILE A 12 27.04 -22.47 19.18
N PHE A 13 26.16 -23.42 19.50
CA PHE A 13 24.88 -23.59 18.79
C PHE A 13 24.00 -22.34 18.88
N ARG A 14 23.94 -21.69 20.05
CA ARG A 14 23.18 -20.45 20.25
C ARG A 14 23.70 -19.31 19.37
N LEU A 15 25.02 -19.14 19.27
CA LEU A 15 25.62 -18.13 18.40
C LEU A 15 25.32 -18.39 16.92
N ILE A 16 25.44 -19.64 16.48
CA ILE A 16 25.14 -20.04 15.10
C ILE A 16 23.65 -19.84 14.81
N SER A 17 22.76 -20.23 15.73
CA SER A 17 21.31 -20.08 15.56
C SER A 17 20.90 -18.62 15.48
N TRP A 18 21.50 -17.73 16.28
CA TRP A 18 21.26 -16.29 16.19
C TRP A 18 21.64 -15.75 14.81
N PHE A 19 22.85 -16.10 14.34
CA PHE A 19 23.36 -15.66 13.05
C PHE A 19 22.50 -16.14 11.87
N VAL A 20 22.02 -17.39 11.93
CA VAL A 20 21.11 -17.94 10.92
C VAL A 20 19.77 -17.23 10.92
N ILE A 21 19.19 -16.91 12.09
CA ILE A 21 17.94 -16.15 12.19
C ILE A 21 18.11 -14.74 11.60
N GLU A 22 19.23 -14.06 11.86
CA GLU A 22 19.51 -12.74 11.27
C GLU A 22 19.62 -12.80 9.75
N ILE A 23 20.34 -13.79 9.21
CA ILE A 23 20.45 -13.98 7.76
C ILE A 23 19.09 -14.26 7.13
N ILE A 24 18.28 -15.13 7.74
CA ILE A 24 16.93 -15.43 7.25
C ILE A 24 16.06 -14.18 7.33
N ALA A 25 16.10 -13.43 8.44
CA ALA A 25 15.33 -12.20 8.59
C ALA A 25 15.74 -11.17 7.53
N GLN A 26 17.04 -10.93 7.33
CA GLN A 26 17.54 -10.05 6.27
C GLN A 26 17.10 -10.53 4.89
N PHE A 27 17.17 -11.83 4.59
CA PHE A 27 16.69 -12.37 3.33
C PHE A 27 15.18 -12.13 3.14
N PHE A 28 14.38 -12.30 4.20
CA PHE A 28 12.94 -12.03 4.15
C PHE A 28 12.62 -10.53 4.05
N PHE A 29 13.43 -9.63 4.61
CA PHE A 29 13.22 -8.18 4.50
C PHE A 29 13.80 -7.58 3.22
N ASP A 30 14.89 -8.11 2.68
CA ASP A 30 15.54 -7.56 1.48
C ASP A 30 15.05 -8.20 0.18
N TYR A 31 14.81 -9.51 0.19
CA TYR A 31 14.57 -10.29 -1.03
C TYR A 31 13.08 -10.46 -1.35
N LEU A 32 12.26 -10.65 -0.32
CA LEU A 32 10.82 -10.86 -0.46
C LEU A 32 10.10 -9.59 -0.94
N PRO A 33 10.41 -8.39 -0.41
CA PRO A 33 9.88 -7.16 -0.97
C PRO A 33 10.34 -6.93 -2.43
N LYS A 34 11.61 -7.17 -2.75
CA LYS A 34 12.13 -7.00 -4.12
C LYS A 34 11.48 -7.94 -5.15
N LYS A 35 11.24 -9.21 -4.79
CA LYS A 35 10.70 -10.23 -5.70
C LYS A 35 9.17 -10.15 -5.89
N PHE A 36 8.43 -9.68 -4.89
CA PHE A 36 6.97 -9.51 -4.99
C PHE A 36 6.55 -8.09 -5.44
N PHE A 37 7.40 -7.06 -5.23
CA PHE A 37 7.03 -5.66 -5.46
C PHE A 37 7.86 -4.92 -6.54
N GLY A 38 8.84 -5.53 -7.21
CA GLY A 38 9.42 -5.00 -8.46
C GLY A 38 10.05 -3.60 -8.33
N TYR A 39 11.09 -3.48 -7.52
CA TYR A 39 11.51 -2.22 -6.91
C TYR A 39 12.03 -1.07 -7.82
N SER A 40 12.37 -1.25 -9.10
CA SER A 40 13.08 -0.17 -9.82
C SER A 40 12.19 0.86 -10.53
N PHE A 41 10.93 0.54 -10.82
CA PHE A 41 9.97 1.48 -11.43
C PHE A 41 8.98 2.05 -10.40
N TYR A 42 8.80 1.35 -9.29
CA TYR A 42 7.82 1.69 -8.26
C TYR A 42 8.31 2.73 -7.25
N GLU A 43 9.60 2.84 -6.93
CA GLU A 43 10.05 3.78 -5.88
C GLU A 43 9.67 5.25 -6.17
N LYS A 44 9.89 5.73 -7.40
CA LYS A 44 9.53 7.11 -7.78
C LYS A 44 8.02 7.34 -7.78
N ASP A 45 7.25 6.36 -8.26
CA ASP A 45 5.80 6.46 -8.29
C ASP A 45 5.21 6.36 -6.88
N VAL A 46 5.77 5.51 -6.02
CA VAL A 46 5.39 5.36 -4.60
C VAL A 46 5.68 6.66 -3.85
N GLU A 47 6.88 7.23 -3.98
CA GLU A 47 7.22 8.52 -3.35
C GLU A 47 6.29 9.64 -3.82
N LEU A 48 5.97 9.67 -5.12
CA LEU A 48 5.03 10.65 -5.68
C LEU A 48 3.59 10.43 -5.16
N ILE A 49 3.13 9.19 -5.06
CA ILE A 49 1.82 8.84 -4.50
C ILE A 49 1.75 9.27 -3.04
N GLU A 50 2.75 8.97 -2.22
CA GLU A 50 2.80 9.35 -0.81
C GLU A 50 2.78 10.87 -0.64
N LYS A 51 3.55 11.61 -1.45
CA LYS A 51 3.53 13.08 -1.48
C LYS A 51 2.13 13.61 -1.82
N ARG A 52 1.46 13.03 -2.82
CA ARG A 52 0.11 13.45 -3.23
C ARG A 52 -0.94 13.12 -2.18
N ILE A 53 -0.89 11.94 -1.56
CA ILE A 53 -1.74 11.59 -0.42
C ILE A 53 -1.52 12.57 0.73
N THR A 54 -0.27 12.94 1.02
CA THR A 54 0.05 13.92 2.06
C THR A 54 -0.58 15.29 1.78
N ILE A 55 -0.62 15.72 0.52
CA ILE A 55 -1.32 16.95 0.11
C ILE A 55 -2.83 16.78 0.33
N LEU A 56 -3.43 15.68 -0.16
CA LEU A 56 -4.86 15.41 0.00
C LEU A 56 -5.28 15.41 1.48
N LYS A 57 -4.48 14.82 2.37
CA LYS A 57 -4.77 14.81 3.82
C LYS A 57 -4.87 16.19 4.47
N LYS A 58 -4.25 17.22 3.89
CA LYS A 58 -4.35 18.59 4.42
C LYS A 58 -5.69 19.25 4.06
N GLU A 59 -6.40 18.68 3.10
CA GLU A 59 -7.63 19.23 2.58
C GLU A 59 -8.85 18.79 3.40
N GLU A 60 -9.71 19.73 3.78
CA GLU A 60 -10.87 19.43 4.64
C GLU A 60 -11.87 18.47 3.98
N TRP A 61 -12.06 18.60 2.67
CA TRP A 61 -12.94 17.75 1.89
C TRP A 61 -12.44 16.30 1.76
N PHE A 62 -11.17 16.04 2.12
CA PHE A 62 -10.59 14.70 2.11
C PHE A 62 -10.63 14.01 3.48
N LYS A 63 -10.94 14.73 4.57
CA LYS A 63 -11.03 14.18 5.93
C LYS A 63 -11.85 12.87 6.04
N PRO A 64 -13.02 12.73 5.37
CA PRO A 64 -13.80 11.47 5.44
C PRO A 64 -13.05 10.24 4.92
N TYR A 65 -12.02 10.43 4.09
CA TYR A 65 -11.25 9.36 3.47
C TYR A 65 -10.04 8.92 4.31
N GLU A 66 -9.75 9.58 5.42
CA GLU A 66 -8.61 9.24 6.28
C GLU A 66 -8.69 7.81 6.84
N MET A 67 -9.91 7.34 7.12
CA MET A 67 -10.14 5.96 7.58
C MET A 67 -9.80 4.90 6.53
N TYR A 68 -9.70 5.29 5.24
CA TYR A 68 -9.40 4.41 4.12
C TYR A 68 -7.97 4.58 3.58
N LEU A 69 -7.09 5.28 4.30
CA LEU A 69 -5.73 5.57 3.83
C LEU A 69 -4.93 4.30 3.50
N LEU A 70 -5.18 3.20 4.24
CA LEU A 70 -4.54 1.93 3.98
C LEU A 70 -4.97 1.38 2.61
N GLU A 71 -6.26 1.37 2.32
CA GLU A 71 -6.83 0.92 1.05
C GLU A 71 -6.38 1.82 -0.11
N ILE A 72 -6.39 3.13 0.11
CA ILE A 72 -5.94 4.14 -0.86
C ILE A 72 -4.47 3.94 -1.21
N SER A 73 -3.62 3.67 -0.20
CA SER A 73 -2.18 3.47 -0.40
C SER A 73 -1.83 2.11 -1.01
N GLN A 74 -2.67 1.08 -0.84
CA GLN A 74 -2.37 -0.28 -1.32
C GLN A 74 -3.06 -0.66 -2.64
N ARG A 75 -4.25 -0.13 -2.95
CA ARG A 75 -5.00 -0.51 -4.15
C ARG A 75 -4.42 0.14 -5.39
N LYS A 76 -3.88 -0.69 -6.30
CA LYS A 76 -3.30 -0.26 -7.58
C LYS A 76 -4.25 0.59 -8.44
N SER A 77 -5.56 0.32 -8.41
CA SER A 77 -6.55 1.14 -9.12
C SER A 77 -6.59 2.56 -8.56
N ILE A 78 -6.56 2.73 -7.23
CA ILE A 78 -6.58 4.04 -6.58
C ILE A 78 -5.23 4.75 -6.76
N GLN A 79 -4.11 4.04 -6.59
CA GLN A 79 -2.78 4.58 -6.88
C GLN A 79 -2.68 5.18 -8.29
N ARG A 80 -3.21 4.49 -9.31
CA ARG A 80 -3.27 5.01 -10.69
C ARG A 80 -4.16 6.25 -10.83
N LEU A 81 -5.24 6.36 -10.04
CA LEU A 81 -6.06 7.56 -10.01
C LEU A 81 -5.24 8.74 -9.47
N ILE A 82 -4.56 8.55 -8.35
CA ILE A 82 -3.73 9.57 -7.69
C ILE A 82 -2.57 10.01 -8.60
N LEU A 83 -1.89 9.08 -9.29
CA LEU A 83 -0.82 9.41 -10.23
C LEU A 83 -1.30 10.21 -11.44
N LYS A 84 -2.52 9.95 -11.92
CA LYS A 84 -3.10 10.67 -13.06
C LYS A 84 -3.75 11.99 -12.68
N ALA A 85 -4.12 12.17 -11.41
CA ALA A 85 -4.78 13.37 -10.95
C ALA A 85 -3.88 14.61 -11.13
N ASN A 86 -4.43 15.68 -11.69
CA ASN A 86 -3.80 16.98 -11.65
C ASN A 86 -4.09 17.60 -10.27
N MET A 87 -3.11 17.51 -9.36
CA MET A 87 -3.25 17.99 -7.98
C MET A 87 -3.67 19.45 -7.89
N HIS A 88 -3.18 20.30 -8.81
CA HIS A 88 -3.52 21.72 -8.81
C HIS A 88 -5.01 21.94 -9.14
N GLU A 89 -5.53 21.22 -10.14
CA GLU A 89 -6.93 21.31 -10.54
C GLU A 89 -7.87 20.79 -9.46
N ILE A 90 -7.61 19.62 -8.88
CA ILE A 90 -8.52 19.05 -7.86
C ILE A 90 -8.56 19.88 -6.57
N ILE A 91 -7.47 20.57 -6.24
CA ILE A 91 -7.42 21.48 -5.07
C ILE A 91 -8.18 22.76 -5.39
N SER A 92 -8.01 23.31 -6.60
CA SER A 92 -8.48 24.67 -6.90
C SER A 92 -9.88 24.72 -7.53
N ILE A 93 -10.34 23.64 -8.17
CA ILE A 93 -11.56 23.59 -8.96
C ILE A 93 -12.52 22.54 -8.39
N VAL A 94 -13.72 22.97 -8.00
CA VAL A 94 -14.72 22.12 -7.33
C VAL A 94 -15.22 21.01 -8.24
N GLU A 95 -15.45 21.28 -9.52
CA GLU A 95 -15.89 20.28 -10.50
C GLU A 95 -14.86 19.15 -10.63
N LYS A 96 -13.57 19.51 -10.76
CA LYS A 96 -12.47 18.54 -10.88
C LYS A 96 -12.26 17.75 -9.59
N ARG A 97 -12.45 18.39 -8.44
CA ARG A 97 -12.47 17.73 -7.14
C ARG A 97 -13.57 16.67 -7.07
N ASN A 98 -14.80 17.04 -7.43
CA ASN A 98 -15.95 16.14 -7.36
C ASN A 98 -15.81 14.97 -8.35
N GLU A 99 -15.29 15.20 -9.56
CA GLU A 99 -14.92 14.14 -10.50
C GLU A 99 -13.92 13.15 -9.88
N PHE A 100 -12.86 13.67 -9.25
CA PHE A 100 -11.86 12.86 -8.56
C PHE A 100 -12.46 12.05 -7.41
N LEU A 101 -13.24 12.69 -6.52
CA LEU A 101 -13.86 12.04 -5.37
C LEU A 101 -14.86 10.96 -5.80
N THR A 102 -15.66 11.22 -6.83
CA THR A 102 -16.61 10.24 -7.39
C THR A 102 -15.89 8.99 -7.87
N GLU A 103 -14.78 9.15 -8.59
CA GLU A 103 -14.00 8.02 -9.08
C GLU A 103 -13.22 7.33 -7.96
N LEU A 104 -12.81 8.07 -6.92
CA LEU A 104 -12.19 7.52 -5.72
C LEU A 104 -13.17 6.64 -4.94
N ASP A 105 -14.38 7.16 -4.66
CA ASP A 105 -15.47 6.43 -4.01
C ASP A 105 -15.80 5.15 -4.77
N ARG A 106 -15.96 5.27 -6.08
CA ARG A 106 -16.21 4.12 -6.95
C ARG A 106 -15.12 3.06 -6.78
N ARG A 107 -13.83 3.42 -6.75
CA ARG A 107 -12.73 2.45 -6.61
C ARG A 107 -12.55 1.91 -5.18
N LEU A 108 -12.99 2.65 -4.17
CA LEU A 108 -12.99 2.21 -2.78
C LEU A 108 -14.10 1.18 -2.54
N PHE A 109 -15.32 1.48 -3.00
CA PHE A 109 -16.53 0.76 -2.62
C PHE A 109 -17.11 -0.16 -3.70
N ASP A 110 -16.69 -0.07 -4.98
CA ASP A 110 -17.03 -1.10 -5.96
C ASP A 110 -16.28 -2.39 -5.62
N LEU A 111 -16.97 -3.29 -4.93
CA LEU A 111 -16.54 -4.66 -4.67
C LEU A 111 -16.64 -5.56 -5.91
N ASN A 112 -17.21 -5.10 -7.03
CA ASN A 112 -17.40 -5.90 -8.23
C ASN A 112 -17.55 -5.05 -9.51
N PRO A 113 -16.56 -5.05 -10.44
CA PRO A 113 -16.69 -4.33 -11.71
C PRO A 113 -17.82 -4.89 -12.63
N ASN A 114 -18.38 -6.06 -12.30
CA ASN A 114 -19.50 -6.68 -13.04
C ASN A 114 -20.88 -6.44 -12.40
N GLY A 115 -20.97 -5.78 -11.25
CA GLY A 115 -22.23 -5.61 -10.51
C GLY A 115 -23.21 -4.60 -11.11
N SER A 116 -22.72 -3.53 -11.73
CA SER A 116 -23.60 -2.47 -12.28
C SER A 116 -24.32 -2.88 -13.56
N ARG A 117 -23.86 -3.95 -14.24
CA ARG A 117 -24.49 -4.45 -15.48
C ARG A 117 -25.84 -5.14 -15.24
N ASN A 118 -26.20 -5.42 -13.99
CA ASN A 118 -27.47 -6.06 -13.62
C ASN A 118 -28.55 -5.10 -13.12
N ARG A 119 -28.31 -3.79 -13.08
CA ARG A 119 -29.41 -2.82 -12.87
C ARG A 119 -30.12 -2.56 -14.20
N LYS A 120 -30.67 -3.63 -14.81
CA LYS A 120 -31.72 -3.46 -15.80
C LYS A 120 -32.89 -2.81 -15.07
N THR A 121 -33.29 -1.65 -15.56
CA THR A 121 -34.63 -1.09 -15.45
C THR A 121 -35.68 -2.20 -15.49
N SER A 122 -36.14 -2.64 -14.33
CA SER A 122 -37.52 -3.09 -14.17
C SER A 122 -38.34 -1.81 -13.99
N LEU A 123 -38.69 -1.20 -15.12
CA LEU A 123 -39.90 -0.40 -15.22
C LEU A 123 -41.03 -1.42 -15.28
N ASP A 124 -41.78 -1.49 -14.19
CA ASP A 124 -43.23 -1.76 -14.18
C ASP A 124 -43.86 -0.67 -13.30
#